data_AF-A0A7C5DSF6-F1
#
_entry.id   AF-A0A7C5DSF6-F1
#
_cell.length_a   1.000
_cell.length_b   1.000
_cell.length_c   1.000
_cell.angle_alpha   90.00
_cell.angle_beta   90.00
_cell.angle_gamma   90.00
#
_symmetry.space_group_name_H-M   'P 1'
#
loop_
_entity.id
_entity.type
_entity.pdbx_description
1 polymer ?
#
loop_
_entity_poly.entity_id
_entity_poly.type
_entity_poly.pdbx_seq_one_letter_code
_entity_poly.pdbx_strand_id
1 'polypeptide(L)'
;MRIHIIGMGIVTALGSGLRSNRDALLENRSGIRPLTLFPTVSHHPLPVGEINLPGGADNFPRTHRLALLAAEQAMANVKAAPDAVIMGVTTGGLSSTEALLRKQISDPGMYRCHATGSVAEEIARV
;
A
#
# COMPACT_ATOMS: atom_id res chain seq x y z
N MET A 1 14.19 -29.10 1.60
CA MET A 1 14.30 -27.71 2.11
C MET A 1 12.99 -27.34 2.80
N ARG A 2 13.02 -26.65 3.95
CA ARG A 2 11.81 -26.16 4.66
C ARG A 2 11.84 -24.65 4.70
N ILE A 3 10.72 -24.01 4.38
CA ILE A 3 10.55 -22.55 4.39
C ILE A 3 9.59 -22.21 5.54
N HIS A 4 9.91 -21.18 6.32
CA HIS A 4 9.12 -20.75 7.46
C HIS A 4 8.81 -19.25 7.33
N ILE A 5 7.62 -18.85 7.81
CA ILE A 5 7.23 -17.45 7.93
C ILE A 5 7.59 -16.99 9.34
N ILE A 6 8.51 -16.02 9.47
CA ILE A 6 9.01 -15.53 10.77
C ILE A 6 8.42 -14.18 11.18
N GLY A 7 7.72 -13.52 10.26
CA GLY A 7 7.11 -12.21 10.46
C GLY A 7 6.02 -11.97 9.42
N MET A 8 4.98 -11.23 9.80
CA MET A 8 3.88 -10.87 8.91
C MET A 8 3.39 -9.47 9.25
N GLY A 9 3.06 -8.72 8.21
CA GLY A 9 2.39 -7.43 8.31
C GLY A 9 1.27 -7.36 7.30
N ILE A 10 0.20 -6.65 7.67
CA ILE A 10 -1.02 -6.63 6.88
C ILE A 10 -1.75 -5.31 7.09
N VAL A 11 -2.11 -4.67 5.98
CA VAL A 11 -2.91 -3.46 5.98
C VAL A 11 -4.02 -3.65 4.96
N THR A 12 -5.27 -3.65 5.41
CA THR A 12 -6.45 -3.81 4.55
C THR A 12 -7.55 -2.82 4.95
N ALA A 13 -8.64 -2.80 4.19
CA ALA A 13 -9.82 -2.02 4.54
C ALA A 13 -10.47 -2.46 5.88
N LEU A 14 -10.15 -3.65 6.39
CA LEU A 14 -10.61 -4.13 7.70
C LEU A 14 -9.79 -3.56 8.87
N GLY A 15 -8.58 -3.07 8.61
CA GLY A 15 -7.70 -2.50 9.62
C GLY A 15 -6.21 -2.68 9.32
N SER A 16 -5.38 -2.24 10.27
CA SER A 16 -3.92 -2.32 10.19
C SER A 16 -3.38 -3.27 11.26
N GLY A 17 -2.49 -4.18 10.87
CA GLY A 17 -1.89 -5.20 11.73
C GLY A 17 -2.71 -6.49 11.82
N LEU A 18 -2.02 -7.55 12.24
CA LEU A 18 -2.56 -8.92 12.29
C LEU A 18 -3.79 -9.03 13.18
N ARG A 19 -3.73 -8.47 14.40
CA ARG A 19 -4.82 -8.57 15.37
C ARG A 19 -6.12 -7.96 14.85
N SER A 20 -6.05 -6.72 14.37
CA SER A 20 -7.22 -6.00 13.86
C SER A 20 -7.88 -6.73 12.69
N ASN A 21 -7.08 -7.24 11.75
CA ASN A 21 -7.57 -7.99 10.60
C ASN A 21 -8.13 -9.37 11.01
N ARG A 22 -7.46 -10.09 11.90
CA ARG A 22 -7.92 -11.40 12.40
C ARG A 22 -9.27 -11.28 13.10
N ASP A 23 -9.39 -10.33 14.02
CA ASP A 23 -10.62 -10.13 14.78
C ASP A 23 -11.76 -9.71 13.83
N ALA A 24 -11.47 -8.87 12.83
CA ALA A 24 -12.46 -8.49 11.81
C ALA A 24 -12.97 -9.67 10.97
N LEU A 25 -12.07 -10.55 10.57
CA LEU A 25 -12.42 -11.75 9.80
C LEU A 25 -13.25 -12.73 10.65
N LEU A 26 -12.85 -12.98 11.90
CA LEU A 26 -13.58 -13.88 12.81
C LEU A 26 -14.99 -13.37 13.13
N GLU A 27 -15.16 -12.05 13.23
CA GLU A 27 -16.45 -11.41 13.46
C GLU A 27 -17.25 -11.15 12.17
N ASN A 28 -16.78 -11.59 11.01
CA ASN A 28 -17.40 -11.34 9.70
C ASN A 28 -17.69 -9.86 9.42
N ARG A 29 -16.82 -8.96 9.88
CA ARG A 29 -16.94 -7.52 9.58
C ARG A 29 -16.58 -7.24 8.13
N SER A 30 -17.29 -6.29 7.52
CA SER A 30 -16.97 -5.81 6.16
C SER A 30 -16.10 -4.56 6.22
N GLY A 31 -15.05 -4.52 5.38
CA GLY A 31 -14.25 -3.33 5.13
C GLY A 31 -14.77 -2.52 3.93
N ILE A 32 -15.83 -2.99 3.28
CA ILE A 32 -16.42 -2.34 2.11
C ILE A 32 -17.34 -1.21 2.56
N ARG A 33 -17.09 0.00 2.06
CA ARG A 33 -17.83 1.22 2.38
C ARG A 33 -17.88 2.16 1.18
N PRO A 34 -18.74 3.19 1.19
CA PRO A 34 -18.76 4.23 0.17
C PRO A 34 -17.36 4.82 -0.09
N LEU A 35 -16.99 4.98 -1.36
CA LEU A 35 -15.74 5.62 -1.79
C LEU A 35 -15.66 7.06 -1.29
N THR A 36 -14.55 7.42 -0.64
CA THR A 36 -14.29 8.79 -0.15
C THR A 36 -12.94 9.35 -0.59
N LEU A 37 -12.05 8.54 -1.17
CA LEU A 37 -10.70 8.99 -1.53
C LEU A 37 -10.67 10.00 -2.70
N PHE A 38 -11.58 9.88 -3.66
CA PHE A 38 -11.65 10.76 -4.82
C PHE A 38 -13.07 10.78 -5.42
N PRO A 39 -13.45 11.87 -6.12
CA PRO A 39 -14.75 11.95 -6.77
C PRO A 39 -14.84 10.98 -7.95
N THR A 40 -16.04 10.47 -8.21
CA THR A 40 -16.35 9.70 -9.42
C THR A 40 -17.49 10.36 -10.19
N VAL A 41 -17.69 9.95 -11.44
CA VAL A 41 -18.82 10.40 -12.26
C VAL A 41 -20.17 9.86 -11.77
N SER A 42 -20.17 8.86 -10.88
CA SER A 42 -21.38 8.24 -10.35
C SER A 42 -22.09 9.17 -9.35
N HIS A 43 -23.41 9.27 -9.46
CA HIS A 43 -24.24 9.98 -8.49
C HIS A 43 -24.35 9.28 -7.14
N HIS A 44 -23.99 8.00 -7.07
CA HIS A 44 -23.89 7.22 -5.84
C HIS A 44 -22.44 6.76 -5.61
N PRO A 45 -21.86 6.93 -4.40
CA PRO A 45 -20.51 6.46 -4.13
C PRO A 45 -20.40 4.95 -4.33
N LEU A 46 -19.35 4.52 -5.04
CA LEU A 46 -19.10 3.10 -5.30
C LEU A 46 -18.73 2.36 -3.99
N PRO A 47 -19.19 1.11 -3.79
CA PRO A 47 -18.77 0.30 -2.65
C PRO A 47 -17.33 -0.18 -2.87
N VAL A 48 -16.40 0.21 -1.98
CA VAL A 48 -14.96 -0.06 -2.13
C VAL A 48 -14.31 -0.45 -0.81
N GLY A 49 -13.20 -1.19 -0.90
CA GLY A 49 -12.29 -1.39 0.22
C GLY A 49 -11.27 -0.25 0.26
N GLU A 50 -11.38 0.62 1.25
CA GLU A 50 -10.46 1.74 1.43
C GLU A 50 -9.79 1.70 2.79
N ILE A 51 -8.50 2.04 2.80
CA ILE A 51 -7.74 2.25 4.03
C ILE A 51 -7.76 3.76 4.35
N ASN A 52 -7.96 4.15 5.61
CA ASN A 52 -7.65 5.53 5.98
C ASN A 52 -6.15 5.61 6.28
N LEU A 53 -5.39 6.25 5.39
CA LEU A 53 -3.95 6.45 5.56
C LEU A 53 -3.73 7.95 5.76
N PRO A 54 -3.25 8.39 6.94
CA PRO A 54 -2.96 9.79 7.18
C PRO A 54 -2.03 10.35 6.10
N GLY A 55 -2.11 11.65 5.82
CA GLY A 55 -1.08 12.32 5.03
C GLY A 55 0.30 12.06 5.65
N GLY A 56 1.30 11.79 4.81
CA GLY A 56 2.70 11.70 5.24
C GLY A 56 3.42 12.98 4.84
N ALA A 57 4.46 13.36 5.57
CA ALA A 57 5.39 14.42 5.16
C ALA A 57 6.18 14.02 3.89
N ASP A 58 6.27 12.71 3.63
CA ASP A 58 7.09 12.14 2.58
C ASP A 58 6.33 12.12 1.25
N ASN A 59 7.00 12.52 0.17
CA ASN A 59 6.45 12.61 -1.19
C ASN A 59 6.17 11.26 -1.87
N PHE A 60 6.08 10.16 -1.12
CA PHE A 60 5.86 8.85 -1.69
C PHE A 60 4.38 8.57 -2.00
N PRO A 61 4.08 7.92 -3.13
CA PRO A 61 2.72 7.54 -3.45
C PRO A 61 2.11 6.61 -2.41
N ARG A 62 0.78 6.62 -2.34
CA ARG A 62 0.00 5.82 -1.40
C ARG A 62 0.35 4.32 -1.43
N THR A 63 0.60 3.75 -2.61
CA THR A 63 0.98 2.34 -2.77
C THR A 63 2.26 2.01 -2.00
N HIS A 64 3.31 2.84 -2.15
CA HIS A 64 4.58 2.69 -1.46
C HIS A 64 4.40 2.76 0.05
N ARG A 65 3.66 3.76 0.53
CA ARG A 65 3.42 3.97 1.96
C ARG A 65 2.66 2.80 2.60
N LEU A 66 1.67 2.24 1.91
CA LEU A 66 0.94 1.07 2.40
C LEU A 66 1.83 -0.18 2.44
N ALA A 67 2.64 -0.39 1.42
CA ALA A 67 3.55 -1.52 1.35
C ALA A 67 4.65 -1.42 2.41
N LEU A 68 5.20 -0.22 2.62
CA LEU A 68 6.18 0.07 3.67
C LEU A 68 5.61 -0.19 5.06
N LEU A 69 4.39 0.32 5.35
CA LEU A 69 3.73 0.06 6.63
C LEU A 69 3.53 -1.44 6.90
N ALA A 70 3.18 -2.23 5.88
CA ALA A 70 3.07 -3.68 6.01
C ALA A 70 4.45 -4.35 6.18
N ALA A 71 5.48 -3.89 5.48
CA ALA A 71 6.85 -4.40 5.62
C ALA A 71 7.41 -4.12 7.02
N GLU A 72 7.23 -2.92 7.56
CA GLU A 72 7.62 -2.54 8.92
C GLU A 72 6.93 -3.44 9.96
N GLN A 73 5.63 -3.72 9.81
CA GLN A 73 4.92 -4.66 10.67
C GLN A 73 5.51 -6.08 10.60
N ALA A 74 5.88 -6.54 9.41
CA ALA A 74 6.49 -7.86 9.22
C ALA A 74 7.89 -7.94 9.86
N MET A 75 8.65 -6.85 9.81
CA MET A 75 10.03 -6.78 10.29
C MET A 75 10.15 -6.37 11.77
N ALA A 76 9.07 -5.94 12.43
CA ALA A 76 9.10 -5.39 13.79
C ALA A 76 9.82 -6.25 14.85
N ASN A 77 9.85 -7.58 14.69
CA ASN A 77 10.53 -8.51 15.59
C ASN A 77 11.72 -9.26 14.93
N VAL A 78 12.08 -8.88 13.71
CA VAL A 78 13.17 -9.48 12.94
C VAL A 78 14.39 -8.56 13.06
N LYS A 79 15.49 -9.08 13.60
CA LYS A 79 16.69 -8.27 13.90
C LYS A 79 17.66 -8.13 12.71
N ALA A 80 17.55 -9.02 11.73
CA ALA A 80 18.42 -9.03 10.56
C ALA A 80 17.66 -8.52 9.34
N ALA A 81 18.30 -7.68 8.53
CA ALA A 81 17.78 -7.29 7.23
C ALA A 81 17.66 -8.54 6.32
N PRO A 82 16.63 -8.62 5.46
CA PRO A 82 16.52 -9.69 4.49
C PRO A 82 17.56 -9.53 3.38
N ASP A 83 18.05 -10.64 2.84
CA ASP A 83 18.98 -10.62 1.69
C ASP A 83 18.30 -10.17 0.39
N ALA A 84 16.97 -10.27 0.32
CA ALA A 84 16.20 -9.91 -0.87
C ALA A 84 14.78 -9.43 -0.51
N VAL A 85 14.27 -8.51 -1.32
CA VAL A 85 12.87 -8.07 -1.31
C VAL A 85 12.24 -8.46 -2.64
N ILE A 86 11.14 -9.22 -2.58
CA ILE A 86 10.36 -9.62 -3.75
C ILE A 86 8.96 -9.04 -3.57
N MET A 87 8.49 -8.29 -4.57
CA MET A 87 7.19 -7.63 -4.49
C MET A 87 6.28 -7.99 -5.67
N GLY A 88 5.05 -8.39 -5.37
CA GLY A 88 3.98 -8.58 -6.35
C GLY A 88 3.04 -7.38 -6.40
N VAL A 89 3.28 -6.42 -7.31
CA VAL A 89 2.45 -5.22 -7.53
C VAL A 89 2.13 -5.05 -9.00
N THR A 90 0.94 -4.53 -9.31
CA THR A 90 0.52 -4.20 -10.67
C THR A 90 1.16 -2.92 -11.19
N THR A 91 1.12 -1.83 -10.39
CA THR A 91 1.74 -0.54 -10.72
C THR A 91 2.12 0.22 -9.45
N GLY A 92 3.29 0.84 -9.44
CA GLY A 92 3.67 1.77 -8.39
C GLY A 92 2.97 3.12 -8.60
N GLY A 93 2.49 3.77 -7.55
CA GLY A 93 2.07 5.17 -7.62
C GLY A 93 1.11 5.57 -8.75
N LEU A 94 0.17 4.69 -9.14
CA LEU A 94 -0.77 4.94 -10.25
C LEU A 94 -1.55 6.26 -10.06
N SER A 95 -2.09 6.49 -8.87
CA SER A 95 -2.81 7.73 -8.56
C SER A 95 -1.96 9.00 -8.77
N SER A 96 -0.67 8.95 -8.39
CA SER A 96 0.27 10.06 -8.63
C SER A 96 0.56 10.22 -10.12
N THR A 97 0.72 9.11 -10.85
CA THR A 97 0.93 9.09 -12.30
C THR A 97 -0.24 9.75 -13.03
N GLU A 98 -1.48 9.34 -12.72
CA GLU A 98 -2.69 9.90 -13.32
C GLU A 98 -2.84 11.40 -13.05
N ALA A 99 -2.51 11.84 -11.84
CA ALA A 99 -2.54 13.25 -11.48
C ALA A 99 -1.53 14.09 -12.28
N LEU A 100 -0.32 13.56 -12.53
CA LEU A 100 0.71 14.22 -13.35
C LEU A 100 0.31 14.24 -14.83
N LEU A 101 -0.21 13.13 -15.36
CA LEU A 101 -0.69 13.04 -16.74
C LEU A 101 -1.85 14.02 -17.00
N ARG A 102 -2.80 14.15 -16.06
CA ARG A 102 -3.89 15.12 -16.15
C ARG A 102 -3.38 16.57 -16.21
N LYS A 103 -2.23 16.84 -15.57
CA LYS A 103 -1.54 18.14 -15.61
C LYS A 103 -0.62 18.32 -16.82
N GLN A 104 -0.57 17.33 -17.73
CA GLN A 104 0.29 17.33 -18.91
C GLN A 104 1.77 17.54 -18.58
N ILE A 105 2.22 17.04 -17.43
CA ILE A 105 3.64 17.08 -17.06
C ILE A 105 4.41 16.12 -17.95
N SER A 106 5.46 16.60 -18.61
CA SER A 106 6.29 15.80 -19.52
C SER A 106 7.62 15.35 -18.91
N ASP A 107 7.97 15.81 -17.72
CA ASP A 107 9.20 15.44 -17.02
C ASP A 107 9.16 13.96 -16.58
N PRO A 108 9.99 13.07 -17.17
CA PRO A 108 10.02 11.65 -16.82
C PRO A 108 10.43 11.40 -15.35
N GLY A 109 11.23 12.29 -14.76
CA GLY A 109 11.70 12.15 -13.38
C GLY A 109 10.56 12.15 -12.35
N MET A 110 9.46 12.82 -12.66
CA MET A 110 8.25 12.88 -11.83
C MET A 110 7.48 11.55 -11.82
N TYR A 111 7.74 10.66 -12.79
CA TYR A 111 7.12 9.34 -12.92
C TYR A 111 7.96 8.20 -12.34
N ARG A 112 9.05 8.50 -11.62
CA ARG A 112 9.98 7.49 -11.07
C ARG A 112 9.29 6.40 -10.23
N CYS A 113 8.18 6.74 -9.56
CA CYS A 113 7.43 5.81 -8.74
C CYS A 113 6.35 5.01 -9.51
N HIS A 114 6.23 5.19 -10.84
CA HIS A 114 5.27 4.44 -11.66
C HIS A 114 5.66 2.97 -11.81
N ALA A 115 6.97 2.72 -11.96
CA ALA A 115 7.51 1.39 -12.18
C ALA A 115 7.14 0.45 -11.04
N THR A 116 6.83 -0.81 -11.37
CA THR A 116 6.50 -1.86 -10.39
C THR A 116 7.62 -2.10 -9.38
N GLY A 117 8.87 -2.06 -9.84
CA GLY A 117 10.07 -2.22 -9.00
C GLY A 117 10.24 -1.11 -7.95
N SER A 118 9.68 0.08 -8.16
CA SER A 118 9.90 1.22 -7.26
C SER A 118 9.37 0.98 -5.83
N VAL A 119 8.35 0.13 -5.67
CA VAL A 119 7.82 -0.23 -4.34
C VAL A 119 8.81 -1.15 -3.61
N ALA A 120 9.41 -2.11 -4.34
CA ALA A 120 10.40 -3.02 -3.79
C ALA A 120 11.69 -2.28 -3.41
N GLU A 121 12.14 -1.37 -4.28
CA GLU A 121 13.30 -0.52 -4.03
C GLU A 121 13.11 0.36 -2.80
N GLU A 122 11.90 0.88 -2.59
CA GLU A 122 11.61 1.69 -1.40
C GLU A 122 11.63 0.86 -0.12
N ILE A 123 11.03 -0.33 -0.14
CA ILE A 123 11.05 -1.24 1.02
C ILE A 123 12.49 -1.69 1.32
N ALA A 124 13.35 -1.88 0.32
CA ALA A 124 14.72 -2.33 0.53
C ALA A 124 15.64 -1.26 1.17
N ARG A 125 15.17 -0.02 1.35
CA ARG A 125 15.95 1.07 1.97
C ARG A 125 15.85 1.13 3.50
N VAL A 126 14.83 0.49 4.09
CA VAL A 126 14.59 0.42 5.54
C VAL A 126 15.11 -0.88 6.14
#